data_AF-A0A645EPM4-F1
#
_entry.id   AF-A0A645EPM4-F1
#
_cell.length_a   1.000
_cell.length_b   1.000
_cell.length_c   1.000
_cell.angle_alpha   90.00
_cell.angle_beta   90.00
_cell.angle_gamma   90.00
#
_symmetry.space_group_name_H-M   'P 1'
#
loop_
_entity.id
_entity.type
_entity.pdbx_description
1 polymer ?
#
loop_
_entity_poly.entity_id
_entity_poly.type
_entity_poly.pdbx_seq_one_letter_code
_entity_poly.pdbx_strand_id
1 'polypeptide(L)'
;MEDYADITRKREKYRKVKANPWFNALQVKYGYAVTCHKAQGGEWKNVFLDLGYIQKSYMGENFYRWLYTSVTRSSRKLFLVNLPDDFVELSK
;
A
#
# COMPACT_ATOMS: atom_id res chain seq x y z
N MET A 1 8.64 18.74 17.60
CA MET A 1 9.87 19.33 18.21
C MET A 1 9.62 20.77 18.66
N GLU A 2 8.58 21.41 18.10
CA GLU A 2 8.00 22.69 18.52
C GLU A 2 7.39 22.63 19.92
N ASP A 3 6.72 21.52 20.30
CA ASP A 3 6.14 21.34 21.65
C ASP A 3 7.14 21.39 22.83
N TYR A 4 8.44 21.35 22.54
CA TYR A 4 9.52 21.46 23.52
C TYR A 4 10.58 22.48 23.05
N ALA A 5 10.15 23.56 22.39
CA ALA A 5 11.04 24.59 21.85
C ALA A 5 11.93 25.24 22.94
N ASP A 6 11.38 25.38 24.15
CA ASP A 6 11.95 25.92 25.38
C ASP A 6 13.20 25.17 25.89
N ILE A 7 13.32 23.88 25.62
CA ILE A 7 14.45 23.07 26.10
C ILE A 7 15.68 23.27 25.20
N THR A 8 16.78 23.84 25.68
CA THR A 8 17.96 24.11 24.82
C THR A 8 18.69 22.82 24.38
N ARG A 9 18.74 21.80 25.26
CA ARG A 9 19.56 20.60 25.06
C ARG A 9 18.78 19.51 24.30
N LYS A 10 19.24 19.16 23.09
CA LYS A 10 18.60 18.18 22.18
C LYS A 10 18.28 16.84 22.85
N ARG A 11 19.18 16.31 23.70
CA ARG A 11 18.98 15.05 24.43
C ARG A 11 17.74 15.07 25.34
N GLU A 12 17.48 16.19 25.98
CA GLU A 12 16.34 16.33 26.90
C GLU A 12 15.01 16.48 26.15
N LYS A 13 15.00 17.19 25.01
CA LYS A 13 13.84 17.18 24.10
C LYS A 13 13.45 15.77 23.70
N TYR A 14 14.40 14.93 23.28
CA TYR A 14 14.11 13.55 22.89
C TYR A 14 13.56 12.71 24.05
N ARG A 15 14.03 12.93 25.29
CA ARG A 15 13.47 12.25 26.47
C ARG A 15 12.01 12.63 26.69
N LYS A 16 11.69 13.93 26.63
CA LYS A 16 10.32 14.45 26.80
C LYS A 16 9.38 13.96 25.69
N VAL A 17 9.82 13.97 24.43
CA VAL A 17 9.05 13.42 23.30
C VAL A 17 8.75 11.93 23.48
N LYS A 18 9.74 11.12 23.91
CA LYS A 18 9.51 9.69 24.14
C LYS A 18 8.62 9.39 25.35
N ALA A 19 8.63 10.26 26.36
CA ALA A 19 7.77 10.14 27.53
C ALA A 19 6.36 10.72 27.31
N ASN A 20 6.11 11.32 26.15
CA ASN A 20 4.84 11.96 25.84
C ASN A 20 3.77 10.88 25.53
N PRO A 21 2.65 10.84 26.28
CA PRO A 21 1.55 9.89 26.07
C PRO A 21 0.93 9.90 24.67
N TRP A 22 1.01 11.04 23.97
CA TRP A 22 0.45 11.25 22.64
C TRP A 22 1.47 11.03 21.52
N PHE A 23 2.72 10.68 21.86
CA PHE A 23 3.73 10.40 20.86
C PHE A 23 3.36 9.15 20.05
N ASN A 24 3.26 9.31 18.73
CA ASN A 24 2.72 8.29 17.81
C ASN A 24 1.27 7.85 18.11
N ALA A 25 0.45 8.72 18.73
CA ALA A 25 -0.96 8.43 18.97
C ALA A 25 -1.74 8.10 17.68
N LEU A 26 -1.28 8.56 16.52
CA LEU A 26 -1.84 8.23 15.22
C LEU A 26 -0.74 7.94 14.20
N GLN A 27 -0.81 6.77 13.55
CA GLN A 27 0.03 6.43 12.41
C GLN A 27 -0.75 6.63 11.11
N VAL A 28 -0.69 7.83 10.54
CA VAL A 28 -1.31 8.13 9.25
C VAL A 28 -0.35 7.85 8.12
N LYS A 29 -0.84 7.23 7.05
CA LYS A 29 -0.13 7.09 5.78
C LYS A 29 -1.06 7.55 4.66
N TYR A 30 -0.49 8.14 3.61
CA TYR A 30 -1.24 8.41 2.39
C TYR A 30 -1.77 7.09 1.81
N GLY A 31 -3.05 7.07 1.43
CA GLY A 31 -3.79 5.85 1.10
C GLY A 31 -4.49 5.85 -0.26
N TYR A 32 -4.15 6.79 -1.16
CA TYR A 32 -4.74 6.83 -2.52
C TYR A 32 -4.46 5.54 -3.31
N ALA A 33 -3.28 4.96 -3.12
CA ALA A 33 -2.92 3.66 -3.66
C ALA A 33 -2.20 2.86 -2.56
N VAL A 34 -2.46 1.55 -2.54
CA VAL A 34 -1.85 0.63 -1.58
C VAL A 34 -1.29 -0.59 -2.32
N THR A 35 -0.22 -1.16 -1.80
CA THR A 35 0.32 -2.40 -2.35
C THR A 35 -0.62 -3.55 -2.05
N CYS A 36 -0.71 -4.56 -2.92
CA CYS A 36 -1.58 -5.73 -2.70
C CYS A 36 -1.34 -6.37 -1.32
N HIS A 37 -0.08 -6.47 -0.88
CA HIS A 37 0.26 -7.00 0.44
C HIS A 37 -0.39 -6.22 1.59
N LYS A 38 -0.43 -4.88 1.50
CA LYS A 38 -1.12 -4.04 2.49
C LYS A 38 -2.65 -4.10 2.37
N ALA A 39 -3.16 -4.48 1.20
CA ALA A 39 -4.58 -4.65 0.95
C ALA A 39 -5.13 -6.00 1.43
N GLN A 40 -4.26 -6.94 1.82
CA GLN A 40 -4.68 -8.25 2.33
C GLN A 40 -5.60 -8.12 3.55
N GLY A 41 -6.70 -8.89 3.55
CA GLY A 41 -7.74 -8.81 4.57
C GLY A 41 -8.74 -7.66 4.39
N GLY A 42 -8.44 -6.66 3.55
CA GLY A 42 -9.39 -5.63 3.15
C GLY A 42 -10.27 -6.05 1.98
N GLU A 43 -11.44 -5.45 1.86
CA GLU A 43 -12.38 -5.65 0.75
C GLU A 43 -12.95 -4.29 0.32
N TRP A 44 -12.98 -4.05 -0.99
CA TRP A 44 -13.48 -2.80 -1.56
C TRP A 44 -14.49 -3.09 -2.68
N LYS A 45 -15.49 -2.22 -2.82
CA LYS A 45 -16.52 -2.37 -3.87
C LYS A 45 -15.90 -2.29 -5.27
N ASN A 46 -15.01 -1.33 -5.49
CA ASN A 46 -14.35 -1.13 -6.77
C ASN A 46 -12.83 -1.08 -6.55
N VAL A 47 -12.07 -1.86 -7.31
CA VAL A 47 -10.60 -1.90 -7.24
C VAL A 47 -10.02 -1.58 -8.60
N PHE A 48 -9.02 -0.70 -8.62
CA PHE A 48 -8.17 -0.45 -9.78
C PHE A 48 -6.84 -1.15 -9.56
N LEU A 49 -6.54 -2.14 -10.39
CA LEU A 49 -5.32 -2.94 -10.32
C LEU A 49 -4.40 -2.56 -11.48
N ASP A 50 -3.29 -1.89 -11.16
CA ASP A 50 -2.26 -1.51 -12.14
C ASP A 50 -1.23 -2.63 -12.31
N LEU A 51 -1.11 -3.15 -13.53
CA LEU A 51 -0.20 -4.22 -13.91
C LEU A 51 0.98 -3.75 -14.76
N GLY A 52 1.07 -2.44 -15.07
CA GLY A 52 2.02 -1.90 -16.05
C GLY A 52 3.49 -2.07 -15.69
N TYR A 53 3.81 -2.31 -14.42
CA TYR A 53 5.19 -2.48 -13.92
C TYR A 53 5.62 -3.95 -13.71
N ILE A 54 4.75 -4.92 -14.00
CA ILE A 54 5.09 -6.35 -13.86
C ILE A 54 6.00 -6.77 -15.03
N GLN A 55 7.29 -6.99 -14.77
CA GLN A 55 8.17 -7.58 -15.80
C GLN A 55 7.84 -9.06 -16.01
N LYS A 56 8.00 -9.55 -17.25
CA LYS A 56 7.79 -10.97 -17.61
C LYS A 56 8.56 -11.94 -16.72
N SER A 57 9.76 -11.58 -16.30
CA SER A 57 10.61 -12.38 -15.40
C SER A 57 9.95 -12.68 -14.05
N TYR A 58 8.98 -11.87 -13.62
CA TYR A 58 8.25 -12.08 -12.37
C TYR A 58 6.98 -12.92 -12.53
N MET A 59 6.62 -13.32 -13.75
CA MET A 59 5.40 -14.09 -14.06
C MET A 59 5.52 -15.58 -13.70
N GLY A 60 5.76 -15.87 -12.43
CA GLY A 60 5.78 -17.22 -11.86
C GLY A 60 4.62 -17.47 -10.89
N GLU A 61 4.70 -18.59 -10.15
CA GLU A 61 3.68 -19.00 -9.16
C GLU A 61 3.33 -17.88 -8.16
N ASN A 62 4.35 -17.17 -7.66
CA ASN A 62 4.17 -16.07 -6.71
C ASN A 62 3.37 -14.91 -7.31
N PHE A 63 3.53 -14.63 -8.60
CA PHE A 63 2.75 -13.61 -9.28
C PHE A 63 1.28 -14.01 -9.37
N TYR A 64 0.97 -15.27 -9.72
CA TYR A 64 -0.42 -15.73 -9.77
C TYR A 64 -1.10 -15.71 -8.39
N ARG A 65 -0.38 -16.05 -7.32
CA ARG A 65 -0.90 -15.92 -5.94
C ARG A 65 -1.17 -14.45 -5.57
N TRP A 66 -0.26 -13.56 -5.94
CA TRP A 66 -0.43 -12.12 -5.77
C TRP A 66 -1.60 -11.57 -6.57
N LEU A 67 -1.77 -12.03 -7.82
CA LEU A 67 -2.86 -11.65 -8.70
C LEU A 67 -4.21 -12.12 -8.15
N TYR A 68 -4.30 -13.38 -7.73
CA TYR A 68 -5.50 -13.92 -7.06
C TYR A 68 -5.87 -13.09 -5.83
N THR A 69 -4.87 -12.75 -5.00
CA THR A 69 -5.09 -11.89 -3.82
C THR A 69 -5.63 -10.52 -4.23
N SER A 70 -5.03 -9.89 -5.25
CA SER A 70 -5.43 -8.58 -5.77
C SER A 70 -6.85 -8.59 -6.31
N VAL A 71 -7.21 -9.60 -7.10
CA VAL A 71 -8.55 -9.79 -7.69
C VAL A 71 -9.59 -9.96 -6.59
N THR A 72 -9.33 -10.79 -5.59
CA THR A 72 -10.28 -11.07 -4.49
C THR A 72 -10.45 -9.90 -3.52
N ARG A 73 -9.70 -8.80 -3.67
CA ARG A 73 -9.97 -7.57 -2.90
C ARG A 73 -11.20 -6.82 -3.42
N SER A 74 -11.63 -7.09 -4.66
CA SER A 74 -12.82 -6.46 -5.26
C SER A 74 -14.08 -7.29 -5.00
N SER A 75 -15.12 -6.66 -4.44
CA SER A 75 -16.42 -7.31 -4.26
C SER A 75 -17.45 -7.02 -5.33
N ARG A 76 -17.25 -6.00 -6.17
CA ARG A 76 -18.19 -5.66 -7.26
C ARG A 76 -17.53 -5.49 -8.63
N LYS A 77 -16.53 -4.61 -8.75
CA LYS A 77 -15.87 -4.32 -10.03
C LYS A 77 -14.36 -4.23 -9.87
N LEU A 78 -13.66 -4.98 -10.71
CA LEU A 78 -12.22 -4.90 -10.88
C LEU A 78 -11.92 -4.19 -12.20
N PHE A 79 -11.11 -3.13 -12.14
CA PHE A 79 -10.58 -2.43 -13.29
C PHE A 79 -9.10 -2.80 -13.43
N LEU A 80 -8.74 -3.42 -14.54
CA LEU A 80 -7.34 -3.69 -14.88
C LEU A 80 -6.79 -2.49 -15.63
N VAL A 81 -5.75 -1.88 -15.09
CA VAL A 81 -5.10 -0.69 -15.63
C VAL A 81 -3.73 -1.09 -16.17
N ASN A 82 -3.37 -0.57 -17.34
CA ASN A 82 -2.11 -0.87 -18.03
C ASN A 82 -1.87 -2.39 -18.17
N LEU A 83 -2.91 -3.14 -18.55
CA LEU A 83 -2.79 -4.58 -18.77
C LEU A 83 -1.81 -4.85 -19.92
N PRO A 84 -0.73 -5.61 -19.71
CA PRO A 84 0.21 -5.92 -20.79
C PRO A 84 -0.45 -6.77 -21.87
N ASP A 85 -0.06 -6.57 -23.14
CA ASP A 85 -0.65 -7.27 -24.29
C ASP A 85 -0.57 -8.79 -24.18
N ASP A 86 0.44 -9.33 -23.50
CA ASP A 86 0.61 -10.77 -23.28
C ASP A 86 -0.55 -11.41 -22.49
N PHE A 87 -1.34 -10.61 -21.76
CA PHE A 87 -2.51 -11.09 -21.01
C PHE A 87 -3.80 -11.06 -21.82
N VAL A 88 -3.81 -10.40 -22.97
CA VAL A 88 -4.98 -10.28 -23.83
C VAL A 88 -4.84 -11.30 -24.93
N GLU A 89 -5.56 -12.42 -24.83
CA GLU A 89 -5.76 -13.26 -25.99
C GLU A 89 -6.63 -12.46 -26.97
N LEU A 90 -6.00 -11.95 -28.04
CA LEU A 90 -6.73 -11.30 -29.14
C LEU A 90 -7.72 -12.32 -29.67
N SER A 91 -9.01 -12.10 -29.43
CA SER A 91 -10.07 -12.84 -30.11
C SER A 91 -9.83 -12.66 -31.61
N LYS A 92 -9.48 -13.75 -32.29
CA LYS A 92 -9.41 -13.77 -33.75
C LYS A 92 -10.76 -13.43 -34.37
#